data_AF-A0A7W1R8W5-F1
#
_entry.id   AF-A0A7W1R8W5-F1
#
_cell.length_a   1.000
_cell.length_b   1.000
_cell.length_c   1.000
_cell.angle_alpha   90.00
_cell.angle_beta   90.00
_cell.angle_gamma   90.00
#
_symmetry.space_group_name_H-M   'P 1'
#
loop_
_entity.id
_entity.type
_entity.pdbx_description
1 polymer ?
#
loop_
_entity_poly.entity_id
_entity_poly.type
_entity_poly.pdbx_seq_one_letter_code
_entity_poly.pdbx_strand_id
1 'polypeptide(L)' 'SYSNGFNWRAILALVLAILPVVPGFLHAATTRGGIVAKPDFFDTLYTYAWFVTFALGFILYYLFMNRHQNLKGE' A
#
# COMPACT_ATOMS: atom_id res chain seq x y z
N SER A 1 -18.53 -5.54 -3.77
CA SER A 1 -19.27 -6.15 -4.88
C SER A 1 -18.25 -6.39 -5.96
N TYR A 2 -18.14 -7.60 -6.49
CA TYR A 2 -17.35 -7.86 -7.69
C TYR A 2 -18.13 -7.26 -8.86
N SER A 3 -17.63 -6.20 -9.47
CA SER A 3 -18.23 -5.61 -10.69
C SER A 3 -17.35 -6.00 -11.87
N ASN A 4 -17.91 -6.63 -12.89
CA ASN A 4 -17.19 -7.03 -14.11
C ASN A 4 -15.97 -7.94 -13.89
N GLY A 5 -16.03 -8.86 -12.90
CA GLY A 5 -14.93 -9.79 -12.60
C GLY A 5 -13.78 -9.20 -11.76
N PHE A 6 -13.81 -7.90 -11.46
CA PHE A 6 -12.80 -7.24 -10.61
C PHE A 6 -13.37 -6.86 -9.23
N ASN A 7 -12.56 -7.07 -8.19
CA ASN A 7 -12.83 -6.53 -6.86
C ASN A 7 -12.17 -5.16 -6.73
N TRP A 8 -12.89 -4.11 -7.11
CA TRP A 8 -12.37 -2.73 -7.04
C TRP A 8 -11.92 -2.31 -5.63
N ARG A 9 -12.53 -2.89 -4.58
CA ARG A 9 -12.09 -2.65 -3.19
C ARG A 9 -10.73 -3.26 -2.90
N ALA A 10 -10.45 -4.45 -3.45
CA ALA A 10 -9.13 -5.08 -3.33
C ALA A 10 -8.06 -4.27 -4.07
N ILE A 11 -8.40 -3.73 -5.25
CA ILE A 11 -7.51 -2.84 -6.00
C ILE A 11 -7.23 -1.56 -5.21
N LEU A 12 -8.26 -0.93 -4.63
CA LEU A 12 -8.09 0.24 -3.77
C LEU A 12 -7.23 -0.07 -2.54
N ALA A 13 -7.42 -1.21 -1.88
CA ALA A 13 -6.58 -1.64 -0.76
C ALA A 13 -5.10 -1.75 -1.18
N LEU A 14 -4.84 -2.33 -2.36
CA LEU A 14 -3.49 -2.46 -2.91
C LEU A 14 -2.86 -1.08 -3.18
N VAL A 15 -3.58 -0.18 -3.85
CA VAL A 15 -3.07 1.16 -4.18
C VAL A 15 -2.77 1.96 -2.92
N LEU A 16 -3.67 1.92 -1.93
CA LEU A 16 -3.50 2.62 -0.66
C LEU A 16 -2.34 2.04 0.17
N ALA A 17 -2.09 0.74 0.10
CA ALA A 17 -0.97 0.10 0.77
C ALA A 17 0.39 0.52 0.19
N ILE A 18 0.47 0.76 -1.12
CA ILE A 18 1.71 1.14 -1.83
C ILE A 18 1.99 2.65 -1.71
N LEU A 19 0.95 3.48 -1.63
CA LEU A 19 1.02 4.94 -1.60
C LEU A 19 2.09 5.54 -0.66
N PRO A 20 2.20 5.13 0.62
CA PRO A 20 3.18 5.72 1.55
C PRO A 20 4.64 5.43 1.20
N VAL A 21 4.90 4.40 0.37
CA VAL A 21 6.26 3.99 -0.04
C VAL A 21 6.76 4.76 -1.27
N VAL A 22 5.86 5.36 -2.04
CA VAL A 22 6.18 6.09 -3.29
C VAL A 22 7.15 7.25 -3.09
N PRO A 23 7.02 8.10 -2.04
CA PRO A 23 7.96 9.21 -1.85
C PRO A 23 9.40 8.75 -1.63
N GLY A 24 9.62 7.71 -0.83
CA GLY A 24 10.96 7.15 -0.59
C GLY A 24 11.53 6.45 -1.83
N PHE A 25 10.68 5.79 -2.62
CA PHE A 25 11.09 5.25 -3.92
C PHE A 25 11.58 6.35 -4.87
N LEU A 26 10.81 7.45 -5.01
CA LEU A 26 11.19 8.57 -5.88
C LEU A 26 12.50 9.23 -5.43
N HIS A 27 12.69 9.37 -4.13
CA HIS A 27 13.91 9.95 -3.57
C HIS A 27 15.13 9.04 -3.81
N ALA A 28 14.99 7.72 -3.61
CA ALA A 28 16.03 6.76 -3.94
C ALA A 28 16.33 6.70 -5.45
N ALA A 29 15.30 6.77 -6.31
CA ALA A 29 15.44 6.70 -7.77
C ALA A 29 16.07 7.96 -8.38
N THR A 30 15.87 9.13 -7.77
CA THR A 30 16.46 10.40 -8.23
C THR A 30 17.87 10.64 -7.66
N THR A 31 18.27 9.89 -6.64
CA THR A 31 19.60 9.97 -6.05
C THR A 31 20.64 9.22 -6.90
N ARG A 32 21.72 9.90 -7.29
CA ARG A 32 22.83 9.27 -8.02
C ARG A 32 23.44 8.13 -7.20
N GLY A 33 23.32 6.90 -7.73
CA GLY A 33 23.83 5.69 -7.09
C GLY A 33 22.84 5.00 -6.14
N GLY A 34 21.62 5.51 -5.98
CA GLY A 34 20.56 4.85 -5.20
C GLY A 34 20.77 4.83 -3.68
N ILE A 35 21.86 5.44 -3.18
CA ILE A 35 22.18 5.52 -1.75
C ILE A 35 21.93 6.94 -1.27
N VAL A 36 20.87 7.11 -0.48
CA VAL A 36 20.56 8.38 0.19
C VAL A 36 21.46 8.51 1.42
N ALA A 37 22.39 9.47 1.41
CA ALA A 37 23.37 9.64 2.50
C ALA A 37 22.75 10.09 3.84
N LYS A 38 21.57 10.71 3.79
CA LYS A 38 20.76 11.09 4.96
C LYS A 38 19.31 10.66 4.74
N PRO A 39 18.96 9.41 5.06
CA PRO A 39 17.60 8.90 4.84
C PRO A 39 16.62 9.60 5.78
N ASP A 40 15.50 10.05 5.22
CA ASP A 40 14.36 10.58 5.96
C ASP A 40 13.38 9.44 6.33
N PHE A 41 12.27 9.79 6.98
CA PHE A 41 11.21 8.85 7.35
C PHE A 41 10.71 8.03 6.14
N PHE A 42 10.49 8.68 5.00
CA PHE A 42 10.00 8.00 3.79
C PHE A 42 11.03 7.07 3.15
N ASP A 43 12.33 7.38 3.26
CA ASP A 43 13.40 6.51 2.77
C ASP A 43 13.51 5.25 3.62
N THR A 44 13.34 5.39 4.93
CA THR A 44 13.26 4.26 5.85
C THR A 44 12.04 3.40 5.54
N LEU A 45 10.89 4.03 5.26
CA LEU A 45 9.67 3.32 4.89
C LEU A 45 9.81 2.54 3.57
N TYR A 46 10.52 3.11 2.58
CA TYR A 46 10.87 2.44 1.33
C TYR A 46 11.88 1.31 1.53
N THR A 47 12.86 1.48 2.40
CA THR A 47 13.83 0.42 2.76
C THR A 47 13.10 -0.83 3.27
N TYR A 48 12.01 -0.65 4.02
CA TYR A 48 11.17 -1.74 4.53
C TYR A 48 9.86 -1.91 3.74
N ALA A 49 9.83 -1.49 2.46
CA ALA A 49 8.62 -1.49 1.63
C ALA A 49 7.88 -2.83 1.65
N TRP A 50 8.60 -3.95 1.54
CA TRP A 50 8.00 -5.28 1.54
C TRP A 50 7.19 -5.57 2.81
N PHE A 51 7.68 -5.18 3.99
CA PHE A 51 6.99 -5.40 5.25
C PHE A 51 5.82 -4.43 5.43
N VAL A 52 6.04 -3.15 5.11
CA VAL A 52 5.04 -2.08 5.27
C VAL A 52 3.85 -2.32 4.34
N THR A 53 4.10 -2.50 3.05
CA THR A 53 3.03 -2.70 2.05
C THR A 53 2.26 -3.99 2.26
N PHE A 54 2.93 -5.07 2.72
CA PHE A 54 2.26 -6.33 3.02
C PHE A 54 1.36 -6.23 4.25
N ALA A 55 1.85 -5.61 5.34
CA ALA A 55 1.05 -5.38 6.54
C ALA A 55 -0.13 -4.45 6.27
N LEU A 56 0.09 -3.30 5.59
CA LEU A 56 -0.98 -2.39 5.19
C LEU A 56 -1.97 -3.07 4.24
N GLY A 57 -1.48 -3.80 3.24
CA GLY A 57 -2.31 -4.51 2.28
C GLY A 57 -3.23 -5.52 2.96
N PHE A 58 -2.70 -6.29 3.91
CA PHE A 58 -3.48 -7.22 4.72
C PHE A 58 -4.57 -6.51 5.53
N ILE A 59 -4.21 -5.44 6.26
CA ILE A 59 -5.16 -4.69 7.11
C ILE A 59 -6.25 -4.02 6.25
N LEU A 60 -5.86 -3.32 5.19
CA LEU A 60 -6.79 -2.61 4.31
C LEU A 60 -7.70 -3.57 3.56
N TYR A 61 -7.17 -4.69 3.06
CA TYR A 61 -7.96 -5.73 2.42
C TYR A 61 -8.96 -6.32 3.41
N TYR A 62 -8.50 -6.69 4.62
CA TYR A 62 -9.37 -7.23 5.67
C TYR A 62 -10.50 -6.26 6.02
N LEU A 63 -10.19 -4.98 6.26
CA LEU A 63 -11.18 -3.95 6.59
C LEU A 63 -12.20 -3.73 5.45
N PHE A 64 -11.74 -3.62 4.21
CA PHE A 64 -12.62 -3.40 3.05
C PHE A 64 -13.47 -4.62 2.69
N MET A 65 -12.96 -5.82 2.95
CA MET A 65 -13.66 -7.07 2.69
C MET A 65 -14.64 -7.41 3.82
N ASN A 66 -14.30 -7.21 5.10
CA ASN A 66 -15.22 -7.38 6.23
C ASN A 66 -16.39 -6.40 6.17
N ARG A 67 -16.16 -5.15 5.75
CA ARG A 67 -17.25 -4.18 5.55
C ARG A 67 -18.25 -4.58 4.47
N HIS A 68 -17.94 -5.56 3.62
CA HIS A 68 -18.88 -6.02 2.59
C HIS A 68 -19.84 -7.10 3.10
N GLN A 69 -19.46 -7.89 4.12
CA GLN A 69 -20.33 -8.92 4.70
C GLN A 69 -21.49 -8.29 5.49
N ASN A 70 -21.24 -7.18 6.20
CA ASN A 70 -22.24 -6.53 7.06
C ASN A 70 -23.30 -5.68 6.32
N LEU A 71 -23.21 -5.50 4.99
CA LEU A 71 -24.16 -4.66 4.23
C LEU A 71 -25.23 -5.46 3.46
N LYS A 72 -25.22 -6.79 3.58
CA LYS A 72 -26.24 -7.68 3.00
C LYS A 72 -27.01 -8.48 4.05
N GLY A 73 -26.80 -8.17 5.33
CA GLY A 73 -27.50 -8.78 6.46
C GLY A 73 -28.48 -7.81 7.09
N GLU A 74 -29.43 -7.31 6.31
CA GLU A 74 -30.72 -6.74 6.77
C GLU A 74 -31.80 -7.12 5.75
#